data_AF-A0A3Q8R2C4-F1
#
_entry.id   AF-A0A3Q8R2C4-F1
#
_cell.length_a   1.000
_cell.length_b   1.000
_cell.length_c   1.000
_cell.angle_alpha   90.00
_cell.angle_beta   90.00
_cell.angle_gamma   90.00
#
_symmetry.space_group_name_H-M   'P 1'
#
loop_
_entity.id
_entity.type
_entity.pdbx_description
1 polymer ?
#
loop_
_entity_poly.entity_id
_entity_poly.type
_entity_poly.pdbx_seq_one_letter_code
_entity_poly.pdbx_strand_id
1 'polypeptide(L)' 'MPKKQKIHVKVGDIVVIISGFHKNETGEIMKINKNTGKILVKGINFKFKHVKPNTENEIGEIKQFEAPIHHSNVRLN' A
#
# COMPACT_ATOMS: atom_id res chain seq x y z
N MET A 1 -9.07 -22.65 -4.35
CA MET A 1 -9.44 -21.23 -4.59
C MET A 1 -8.90 -20.40 -3.43
N PRO A 2 -8.29 -19.22 -3.66
CA PRO A 2 -7.78 -18.39 -2.57
C PRO A 2 -8.95 -17.93 -1.68
N LYS A 3 -8.83 -18.19 -0.39
CA LYS A 3 -9.85 -17.85 0.62
C LYS A 3 -9.82 -16.33 0.84
N LYS A 4 -10.83 -15.61 0.35
CA LYS A 4 -10.93 -14.15 0.54
C LYS A 4 -11.02 -13.84 2.03
N GLN A 5 -10.13 -13.00 2.53
CA GLN A 5 -10.18 -12.53 3.91
C GLN A 5 -11.27 -11.48 4.08
N LYS A 6 -11.92 -11.47 5.26
CA LYS A 6 -12.90 -10.45 5.64
C LYS A 6 -12.13 -9.20 6.06
N ILE A 7 -12.23 -8.14 5.25
CA ILE A 7 -11.57 -6.85 5.49
C ILE A 7 -12.65 -5.86 5.94
N HIS A 8 -12.35 -5.06 6.97
CA HIS A 8 -13.29 -4.11 7.57
C HIS A 8 -13.31 -2.73 6.87
N VAL A 9 -12.37 -2.47 5.96
CA VAL A 9 -12.24 -1.23 5.18
C VAL A 9 -12.64 -1.42 3.71
N LYS A 10 -13.00 -0.32 3.05
CA LYS A 10 -13.32 -0.24 1.62
C LYS A 10 -12.37 0.72 0.90
N VAL A 11 -12.38 0.64 -0.43
CA VAL A 11 -11.65 1.58 -1.28
C VAL A 11 -12.33 2.94 -1.19
N GLY A 12 -11.56 4.01 -1.01
CA GLY A 12 -12.06 5.37 -0.76
C GLY A 12 -12.27 5.72 0.71
N ASP A 13 -12.13 4.78 1.64
CA ASP A 13 -12.19 5.10 3.07
C ASP A 13 -10.93 5.85 3.51
N ILE A 14 -11.12 6.83 4.41
CA ILE A 14 -10.04 7.53 5.10
C ILE A 14 -9.71 6.74 6.37
N VAL A 15 -8.45 6.33 6.50
CA VAL A 15 -7.99 5.51 7.60
C VAL A 15 -6.78 6.11 8.29
N VAL A 16 -6.67 5.84 9.58
CA VAL A 16 -5.51 6.18 10.41
C VAL A 16 -4.69 4.93 10.65
N ILE A 17 -3.38 5.03 10.53
CA ILE A 17 -2.47 3.93 10.84
C ILE A 17 -2.25 3.84 12.34
N ILE A 18 -2.54 2.68 12.91
CA ILE A 18 -2.42 2.43 14.36
C ILE A 18 -1.08 1.84 14.77
N SER A 19 -0.37 1.20 13.84
CA SER A 19 0.90 0.51 14.13
C SER A 19 1.88 0.55 12.96
N GLY A 20 3.17 0.48 13.28
CA GLY A 20 4.28 0.54 12.32
C GLY A 20 5.02 1.87 12.33
N PHE A 21 5.89 2.07 11.34
CA PHE A 21 6.70 3.29 11.20
C PHE A 21 5.85 4.54 10.97
N HIS A 22 4.74 4.39 10.25
CA HIS A 22 3.84 5.47 9.85
C HIS A 22 2.67 5.69 10.82
N LYS A 23 2.88 5.46 12.13
CA LYS A 23 1.82 5.52 13.13
C LYS A 23 1.23 6.93 13.25
N ASN A 24 -0.09 7.03 13.36
CA ASN A 24 -0.91 8.25 13.43
C ASN A 24 -1.00 9.04 12.11
N GLU A 25 -0.40 8.56 11.03
CA GLU A 25 -0.63 9.15 9.72
C GLU A 25 -2.01 8.73 9.19
N THR A 26 -2.63 9.63 8.44
CA THR A 26 -3.96 9.44 7.85
C THR A 26 -3.84 9.39 6.34
N GLY A 27 -4.56 8.49 5.70
CA GLY A 27 -4.55 8.37 4.24
C GLY A 27 -5.80 7.68 3.69
N GLU A 28 -5.99 7.83 2.39
CA GLU A 28 -7.11 7.24 1.65
C GLU A 28 -6.70 5.88 1.08
N ILE A 29 -7.60 4.88 1.16
CA ILE A 29 -7.35 3.56 0.58
C ILE A 29 -7.56 3.59 -0.93
N MET A 30 -6.49 3.39 -1.71
CA MET A 30 -6.56 3.28 -3.17
C MET A 30 -6.94 1.88 -3.65
N LYS A 31 -6.38 0.83 -3.04
CA LYS A 31 -6.57 -0.56 -3.49
C LYS A 31 -6.58 -1.53 -2.31
N ILE A 32 -7.35 -2.60 -2.45
CA ILE A 32 -7.46 -3.66 -1.45
C ILE A 32 -7.19 -5.00 -2.13
N ASN A 33 -6.23 -5.75 -1.58
CA ASN A 33 -5.97 -7.13 -1.97
C ASN A 33 -6.57 -8.09 -0.93
N LYS A 34 -7.77 -8.59 -1.21
CA LYS A 34 -8.51 -9.53 -0.34
C LYS A 34 -7.87 -10.90 -0.19
N ASN A 35 -6.92 -11.26 -1.07
CA ASN A 35 -6.21 -12.55 -0.99
C ASN A 35 -5.08 -12.50 0.04
N THR A 36 -4.40 -11.36 0.14
CA THR A 36 -3.25 -11.19 1.04
C THR A 36 -3.56 -10.39 2.31
N GLY A 37 -4.76 -9.81 2.40
CA GLY A 37 -5.13 -8.94 3.52
C GLY A 37 -4.44 -7.57 3.50
N LYS A 38 -3.82 -7.22 2.37
CA LYS A 38 -3.05 -5.98 2.26
C LYS A 38 -3.85 -4.89 1.55
N ILE A 39 -3.61 -3.66 1.95
CA ILE A 39 -4.23 -2.45 1.42
C ILE A 39 -3.15 -1.47 0.98
N LEU A 40 -3.43 -0.71 -0.07
CA LEU A 40 -2.56 0.36 -0.54
C LEU A 40 -3.18 1.68 -0.11
N VAL A 41 -2.45 2.44 0.70
CA VAL A 41 -2.90 3.71 1.27
C VAL A 41 -2.12 4.82 0.58
N LYS A 42 -2.83 5.83 0.11
CA LYS A 42 -2.26 6.96 -0.62
C LYS A 42 -1.36 7.78 0.29
N GLY A 43 -0.17 8.12 -0.19
CA GLY A 43 0.76 9.00 0.51
C GLY A 43 1.50 8.36 1.68
N ILE A 44 1.39 7.04 1.87
CA ILE A 44 2.02 6.36 3.02
C ILE A 44 2.82 5.12 2.57
N ASN A 45 3.88 4.80 3.32
CA ASN A 45 4.72 3.63 3.13
C ASN A 45 5.42 3.60 1.76
N PHE A 46 6.06 4.71 1.41
CA PHE A 46 6.84 4.81 0.18
C PHE A 46 8.06 3.89 0.22
N LYS A 47 8.29 3.20 -0.90
CA LYS A 47 9.49 2.40 -1.14
C LYS A 47 10.13 2.78 -2.46
N PHE A 48 11.45 2.67 -2.49
CA PHE A 48 12.23 2.84 -3.71
C PHE A 48 12.42 1.48 -4.37
N LYS A 49 12.11 1.40 -5.67
CA LYS A 49 12.43 0.25 -6.51
C LYS A 49 13.36 0.72 -7.61
N HIS A 50 14.55 0.14 -7.61
CA HIS A 50 15.52 0.27 -8.69
C HIS A 50 15.01 -0.56 -9.87
N VAL A 51 14.68 0.11 -10.97
CA VAL A 51 14.21 -0.53 -12.19
C VAL A 51 15.37 -0.55 -13.17
N LYS A 52 15.82 -1.75 -13.53
CA LYS A 52 16.82 -1.92 -14.58
C LYS A 52 16.20 -1.50 -15.93
N PRO A 53 16.97 -0.87 -16.82
CA PRO A 53 16.50 -0.56 -18.15
C PRO A 53 16.21 -1.85 -18.92
N ASN A 54 15.12 -1.85 -19.71
CA ASN A 54 14.74 -2.99 -20.53
C ASN A 54 15.36 -2.92 -21.93
N THR A 55 15.68 -1.72 -22.40
CA THR A 55 16.30 -1.47 -23.71
C THR A 55 17.69 -0.89 -23.53
N GLU A 56 18.60 -1.19 -24.47
CA GLU A 56 20.01 -0.77 -24.45
C GLU A 56 20.20 0.76 -24.40
N ASN A 57 19.18 1.54 -24.81
CA ASN A 57 19.18 3.01 -24.80
C ASN A 57 18.34 3.65 -23.69
N GLU A 58 17.84 2.89 -22.71
CA GLU A 58 17.09 3.46 -21.59
C GLU A 58 18.00 3.63 -20.35
N ILE A 59 17.85 4.75 -19.66
CA ILE A 59 18.55 4.99 -18.39
C ILE A 59 17.73 4.29 -17.28
N GLY A 60 18.40 3.52 -16.43
CA GLY A 60 17.76 2.92 -15.26
C GLY A 60 17.17 3.99 -14.33
N GLU A 61 15.95 3.78 -13.85
CA GLU A 61 15.26 4.75 -12.99
C GLU A 61 15.02 4.21 -11.58
N ILE A 62 15.02 5.12 -10.60
CA ILE A 62 14.62 4.82 -9.23
C ILE A 62 13.16 5.26 -9.06
N LYS A 63 12.23 4.30 -9.12
CA LYS A 63 10.80 4.58 -8.90
C LYS A 63 10.49 4.61 -7.42
N GLN A 64 9.84 5.68 -6.98
CA GLN A 64 9.17 5.74 -5.69
C GLN A 64 7.71 5.32 -5.86
N PHE A 65 7.24 4.37 -5.05
CA PHE A 65 5.86 3.89 -5.08
C PHE A 65 5.37 3.56 -3.67
N GLU A 66 4.06 3.60 -3.48
CA GLU A 66 3.42 3.26 -2.21
C GLU A 66 3.41 1.73 -2.04
N ALA A 67 3.92 1.26 -0.91
CA ALA A 67 3.92 -0.14 -0.59
C ALA A 67 2.67 -0.51 0.25
N PRO A 68 2.14 -1.72 0.04
CA PRO A 68 0.92 -2.14 0.72
C PRO A 68 1.17 -2.40 2.23
N ILE A 69 0.19 -2.06 3.05
CA ILE A 69 0.14 -2.22 4.51
C ILE A 69 -0.90 -3.30 4.85
N HIS A 70 -0.75 -4.00 5.97
CA HIS A 70 -1.73 -5.00 6.40
C HIS A 70 -3.01 -4.32 6.96
N HIS A 71 -4.19 -4.85 6.63
CA HIS A 71 -5.48 -4.26 7.02
C HIS A 71 -5.69 -4.20 8.55
N SER A 72 -4.96 -4.98 9.34
CA SER A 72 -5.03 -4.94 10.81
C SER A 72 -4.32 -3.74 11.42
N ASN A 73 -3.49 -3.04 10.64
CA ASN A 73 -2.67 -1.91 11.12
C ASN A 73 -3.32 -0.56 10.82
N VAL A 74 -4.57 -0.57 10.38
CA VAL A 74 -5.36 0.62 10.12
C VAL A 74 -6.65 0.59 10.93
N ARG A 75 -7.15 1.79 11.21
CA ARG A 75 -8.45 2.02 11.83
C ARG A 75 -9.25 2.96 10.94
N LEU A 76 -10.55 2.68 10.79
CA LEU A 76 -11.47 3.63 10.17
C LEU A 76 -11.50 4.91 11.02
N ASN A 77 -11.43 6.06 10.39
CA ASN A 77 -11.65 7.33 11.07
C ASN A 77 -13.15 7.67 11.16
#